data_AF-A0A7S2KRW8-F1
#
_entry.id   AF-A0A7S2KRW8-F1
#
_cell.length_a   1.000
_cell.length_b   1.000
_cell.length_c   1.000
_cell.angle_alpha   90.00
_cell.angle_beta   90.00
_cell.angle_gamma   90.00
#
_symmetry.space_group_name_H-M   'P 1'
#
loop_
_entity.id
_entity.type
_entity.pdbx_description
1 polymer ?
#
loop_
_entity_poly.entity_id
_entity_poly.type
_entity_poly.pdbx_seq_one_letter_code
_entity_poly.pdbx_strand_id
1 'polypeptide(L)'
;SVFTIGVTLMFCYGLAVLVYQYAWLDWLAWDSVEDSGEIAWMPPLMAFSIIVGLGLDYDIFLASRVLEFRMMGYDENSAVLKGLYKTGGIITAAGTIMAIAFGGLIFASELLLNQFGFDIFVA
;
A
#
# COMPACT_ATOMS: atom_id res chain seq x y z
N SER A 1 11.09 -2.56 8.84
CA SER A 1 9.73 -3.10 8.98
C SER A 1 8.81 -2.14 9.70
N VAL A 2 8.77 -2.09 11.04
CA VAL A 2 7.78 -1.24 11.75
C VAL A 2 7.91 0.25 11.45
N PHE A 3 9.14 0.78 11.39
CA PHE A 3 9.35 2.18 11.04
C PHE A 3 8.92 2.49 9.60
N THR A 4 9.28 1.63 8.65
CA THR A 4 8.91 1.78 7.23
C THR A 4 7.39 1.75 7.04
N ILE A 5 6.72 0.77 7.64
CA ILE A 5 5.25 0.64 7.62
C ILE A 5 4.59 1.87 8.28
N GLY A 6 5.14 2.34 9.40
CA GLY A 6 4.63 3.54 10.08
C GLY A 6 4.70 4.79 9.19
N VAL A 7 5.81 4.98 8.46
CA VAL A 7 5.95 6.09 7.51
C VAL A 7 4.97 5.96 6.35
N THR A 8 4.80 4.76 5.79
CA THR A 8 3.81 4.51 4.71
C THR A 8 2.39 4.81 5.18
N LEU A 9 2.00 4.38 6.38
CA LEU A 9 0.68 4.66 6.94
C LEU A 9 0.45 6.16 7.18
N MET A 10 1.43 6.86 7.74
CA MET A 10 1.34 8.32 7.91
C MET A 10 1.16 9.03 6.58
N PHE A 11 1.88 8.57 5.54
CA PHE A 11 1.77 9.12 4.20
C PHE A 11 0.40 8.85 3.57
N CYS A 12 -0.10 7.60 3.65
CA CYS A 12 -1.40 7.22 3.11
C CYS A 12 -2.54 8.01 3.76
N TYR A 13 -2.60 8.03 5.10
CA TYR A 13 -3.64 8.77 5.80
C TYR A 13 -3.51 10.28 5.65
N GLY A 14 -2.28 10.80 5.57
CA GLY A 14 -2.04 12.21 5.26
C GLY A 14 -2.63 12.58 3.91
N LEU A 15 -2.41 11.76 2.87
CA LEU A 15 -3.01 11.96 1.55
C LEU A 15 -4.53 11.77 1.56
N ALA A 16 -5.06 10.78 2.28
CA ALA A 16 -6.50 10.59 2.40
C ALA A 16 -7.18 11.81 3.04
N VAL A 17 -6.62 12.36 4.11
CA VAL A 17 -7.09 13.60 4.73
C VAL A 17 -7.02 14.76 3.74
N LEU A 18 -5.93 14.89 2.98
CA LEU A 18 -5.75 15.94 1.99
C LEU A 18 -6.80 15.87 0.87
N VAL A 19 -7.11 14.67 0.39
CA VAL A 19 -8.08 14.44 -0.68
C VAL A 19 -9.51 14.63 -0.19
N TYR A 20 -9.90 14.00 0.91
CA TYR A 20 -11.30 13.95 1.36
C TYR A 20 -11.71 15.08 2.33
N GLN A 21 -10.80 15.61 3.17
CA GLN A 21 -11.13 16.73 4.08
C GLN A 21 -10.77 18.09 3.49
N TYR A 22 -9.62 18.21 2.81
CA TYR A 22 -9.19 19.47 2.21
C TYR A 22 -9.67 19.64 0.77
N ALA A 23 -10.47 18.69 0.26
CA ALA A 23 -11.05 18.71 -1.09
C ALA A 23 -10.00 19.03 -2.17
N TRP A 24 -8.79 18.49 -2.07
CA TRP A 24 -7.73 18.85 -3.02
C TRP A 24 -8.00 18.37 -4.45
N LEU A 25 -8.85 17.35 -4.58
CA LEU A 25 -9.30 16.80 -5.86
C LEU A 25 -10.65 17.36 -6.32
N ASP A 26 -11.14 18.46 -5.73
CA ASP A 26 -12.41 19.11 -6.10
C ASP A 26 -12.43 19.56 -7.58
N TRP A 27 -11.26 19.85 -8.15
CA TRP A 27 -11.10 20.17 -9.57
C TRP A 27 -11.45 19.02 -10.53
N LEU A 28 -11.52 17.78 -10.03
CA LEU A 28 -11.78 16.58 -10.82
C LEU A 28 -13.28 16.31 -11.03
N ALA A 29 -14.17 17.10 -10.39
CA ALA A 29 -15.64 17.01 -10.51
C ALA A 29 -16.19 15.58 -10.41
N TRP A 30 -15.63 14.80 -9.46
CA TRP A 30 -16.02 13.42 -9.23
C TRP A 30 -17.04 13.39 -8.09
N ASP A 31 -18.27 12.95 -8.40
CA ASP A 31 -19.43 12.92 -7.47
C ASP A 31 -19.16 12.23 -6.12
N SER A 32 -18.11 11.40 -6.03
CA SER A 32 -17.72 10.66 -4.82
C SER A 32 -16.75 11.42 -3.91
N VAL A 33 -16.17 12.52 -4.42
CA VAL A 33 -15.21 13.40 -3.74
C VAL A 33 -15.84 14.76 -3.43
N GLU A 34 -16.83 15.18 -4.23
CA GLU A 34 -17.64 16.38 -3.95
C GLU A 34 -18.44 16.17 -2.65
N ASP A 35 -18.05 16.93 -1.62
CA ASP A 35 -18.83 17.24 -0.43
C ASP A 35 -19.08 16.10 0.59
N SER A 36 -18.06 15.28 0.88
CA SER A 36 -18.16 14.36 2.03
C SER A 36 -17.89 15.06 3.36
N GLY A 37 -16.84 15.89 3.48
CA GLY A 37 -16.37 16.45 4.77
C GLY A 37 -16.04 15.40 5.86
N GLU A 38 -16.29 14.12 5.58
CA GLU A 38 -16.34 13.02 6.51
C GLU A 38 -15.40 11.92 6.01
N ILE A 39 -14.45 11.56 6.87
CA ILE A 39 -13.71 10.31 6.74
C ILE A 39 -14.52 9.26 7.47
N ALA A 40 -14.94 8.20 6.76
CA ALA A 40 -15.57 7.08 7.42
C ALA A 40 -14.57 6.45 8.40
N TRP A 41 -15.04 6.02 9.57
CA TRP A 41 -14.16 5.43 10.59
C TRP A 41 -13.65 4.03 10.21
N MET A 42 -14.30 3.37 9.25
CA MET A 42 -14.03 1.99 8.85
C MET A 42 -12.86 1.85 7.84
N PRO A 43 -12.79 2.61 6.73
CA PRO A 43 -11.72 2.46 5.74
C PRO A 43 -10.30 2.56 6.32
N PRO A 44 -9.97 3.54 7.19
CA PRO A 44 -8.63 3.62 7.76
C PRO A 44 -8.26 2.37 8.58
N LEU A 45 -9.21 1.79 9.32
CA LEU A 45 -8.99 0.58 10.11
C LEU A 45 -8.73 -0.65 9.23
N MET A 46 -9.48 -0.79 8.14
CA MET A 46 -9.30 -1.87 7.17
C MET A 46 -7.98 -1.72 6.42
N ALA A 47 -7.68 -0.50 5.93
CA ALA A 47 -6.43 -0.18 5.26
C ALA A 47 -5.22 -0.42 6.18
N PHE A 48 -5.30 -0.04 7.46
CA PHE A 48 -4.25 -0.33 8.45
C PHE A 48 -3.91 -1.81 8.46
N SER A 49 -4.93 -2.65 8.62
CA SER A 49 -4.79 -4.10 8.74
C SER A 49 -4.15 -4.70 7.48
N ILE A 50 -4.56 -4.23 6.30
CA ILE A 50 -4.06 -4.70 5.00
C ILE A 50 -2.64 -4.22 4.74
N ILE A 51 -2.35 -2.93 4.92
CA ILE A 51 -1.01 -2.35 4.67
C ILE A 51 0.02 -3.00 5.59
N VAL A 52 -0.33 -3.19 6.87
CA VAL A 52 0.55 -3.88 7.82
C VAL A 52 0.73 -5.34 7.42
N GLY A 53 -0.35 -6.05 7.10
CA GLY A 53 -0.29 -7.46 6.70
C GLY A 53 0.57 -7.67 5.46
N LEU A 54 0.30 -6.92 4.39
CA LEU A 54 1.03 -6.99 3.13
C LEU A 54 2.50 -6.56 3.30
N GLY A 55 2.75 -5.46 4.02
CA GLY A 55 4.11 -4.99 4.29
C GLY A 55 4.95 -6.01 5.04
N LEU A 56 4.37 -6.68 6.03
CA LEU A 56 5.04 -7.76 6.77
C LEU A 56 5.28 -9.00 5.91
N ASP A 57 4.29 -9.39 5.09
CA ASP A 57 4.44 -10.53 4.18
C ASP A 57 5.58 -10.30 3.17
N TYR A 58 5.69 -9.09 2.63
CA TYR A 58 6.78 -8.71 1.73
C TYR A 58 8.15 -8.69 2.42
N ASP A 59 8.22 -8.09 3.61
CA ASP A 59 9.45 -8.03 4.40
C ASP A 59 9.95 -9.45 4.73
N ILE A 60 9.05 -10.33 5.18
CA ILE A 60 9.38 -11.71 5.52
C ILE A 60 9.79 -12.50 4.28
N PHE A 61 9.06 -12.36 3.17
CA PHE A 61 9.38 -13.08 1.93
C PHE A 61 10.75 -12.65 1.40
N LEU A 62 11.04 -11.36 1.34
CA LEU A 62 12.34 -10.84 0.90
C LEU A 62 13.46 -11.27 1.84
N ALA A 63 13.28 -11.09 3.15
CA ALA A 63 14.28 -11.45 4.16
C ALA A 63 14.59 -12.95 4.13
N SER A 64 13.57 -13.81 3.98
CA SER A 64 13.77 -15.27 3.87
C SER A 64 14.68 -15.63 2.70
N ARG A 65 14.53 -14.95 1.56
CA ARG A 65 15.28 -15.24 0.33
C ARG A 65 16.70 -14.71 0.40
N VAL A 66 16.90 -13.54 1.00
CA VAL A 66 18.25 -13.04 1.33
C VAL A 66 18.95 -14.00 2.29
N LEU A 67 18.25 -14.49 3.32
CA LEU A 67 18.80 -15.41 4.30
C LEU A 67 19.19 -16.76 3.67
N GLU A 68 18.38 -17.31 2.76
CA GLU A 68 18.74 -18.53 2.01
C GLU A 68 20.06 -18.35 1.25
N PHE A 69 20.27 -17.23 0.56
CA PHE A 69 21.54 -16.97 -0.12
C PHE A 69 22.69 -16.77 0.88
N ARG A 70 22.47 -16.16 2.04
CA ARG A 70 23.49 -16.11 3.09
C ARG A 70 23.89 -17.49 3.59
N MET A 71 22.91 -18.38 3.80
CA MET A 71 23.15 -19.77 4.21
C MET A 71 23.90 -20.58 3.15
N MET A 72 23.76 -20.23 1.88
CA MET A 72 24.54 -20.81 0.77
C MET A 72 25.99 -20.30 0.69
N GLY A 73 26.42 -19.42 1.61
CA GLY A 73 27.79 -18.92 1.70
C GLY A 73 28.08 -17.66 0.88
N TYR A 74 27.05 -16.97 0.36
CA TYR A 74 27.24 -15.69 -0.30
C TYR A 74 27.55 -14.57 0.69
N ASP A 75 28.38 -13.60 0.27
CA ASP A 75 28.60 -12.31 0.94
C ASP A 75 27.27 -11.53 1.16
N GLU A 76 27.25 -10.58 2.09
CA GLU A 76 26.05 -9.81 2.48
C GLU A 76 25.44 -9.07 1.30
N ASN A 77 26.27 -8.29 0.59
CA ASN A 77 25.81 -7.51 -0.56
C ASN A 77 25.35 -8.44 -1.69
N SER A 78 26.09 -9.52 -1.92
CA SER A 78 25.79 -10.52 -2.94
C SER A 78 24.47 -11.26 -2.65
N ALA A 79 24.18 -11.58 -1.40
CA ALA A 79 22.95 -12.24 -0.99
C ALA A 79 21.73 -11.32 -1.10
N VAL A 80 21.86 -10.04 -0.73
CA VAL A 80 20.79 -9.04 -0.89
C VAL A 80 20.48 -8.84 -2.38
N LEU A 81 21.50 -8.67 -3.21
CA LEU A 81 21.33 -8.46 -4.66
C LEU A 81 20.63 -9.65 -5.32
N LYS A 82 21.06 -10.88 -5.01
CA LYS A 82 20.44 -12.10 -5.55
C LYS A 82 19.05 -12.36 -5.02
N GLY A 83 18.82 -12.09 -3.73
CA GLY A 83 17.51 -12.16 -3.10
C GLY A 83 16.53 -11.26 -3.84
N LEU A 84 16.87 -9.98 -3.99
CA LEU A 84 16.06 -8.99 -4.68
C LEU A 84 15.82 -9.34 -6.15
N TYR A 85 16.83 -9.81 -6.89
CA TYR A 85 16.67 -10.17 -8.30
C TYR A 85 15.71 -11.35 -8.49
N LYS A 86 15.72 -12.32 -7.57
CA LYS A 86 14.87 -13.52 -7.66
C LYS A 86 13.43 -13.26 -7.24
N THR A 87 13.20 -12.38 -6.28
CA THR A 87 11.88 -12.17 -5.67
C THR A 87 11.20 -10.88 -6.11
N GLY A 88 11.97 -9.87 -6.51
CA GLY A 88 11.47 -8.55 -6.87
C GLY A 88 10.40 -8.62 -7.95
N GLY A 89 10.61 -9.42 -9.01
CA GLY A 89 9.61 -9.59 -10.07
C GLY A 89 8.27 -10.14 -9.57
N ILE A 90 8.29 -11.11 -8.62
CA ILE A 90 7.07 -11.71 -8.06
C ILE A 90 6.36 -10.70 -7.15
N ILE A 91 7.12 -10.00 -6.31
CA ILE A 91 6.60 -8.96 -5.41
C ILE A 91 5.95 -7.82 -6.21
N THR A 92 6.64 -7.31 -7.23
CA THR A 92 6.13 -6.23 -8.09
C THR A 92 4.90 -6.68 -8.87
N ALA A 93 4.86 -7.92 -9.38
CA ALA A 93 3.69 -8.45 -10.05
C ALA A 93 2.47 -8.52 -9.11
N ALA A 94 2.65 -9.03 -7.89
CA ALA A 94 1.60 -9.07 -6.88
C ALA A 94 1.11 -7.65 -6.52
N GLY A 95 2.04 -6.71 -6.28
CA GLY A 95 1.71 -5.31 -6.02
C GLY A 95 0.94 -4.65 -7.17
N THR A 96 1.33 -4.94 -8.41
CA THR A 96 0.64 -4.41 -9.61
C THR A 96 -0.78 -4.92 -9.72
N ILE A 97 -1.00 -6.21 -9.47
CA ILE A 97 -2.34 -6.82 -9.51
C ILE A 97 -3.22 -6.19 -8.42
N MET A 98 -2.69 -5.99 -7.22
CA MET A 98 -3.42 -5.33 -6.13
C MET A 98 -3.75 -3.87 -6.48
N ALA A 99 -2.78 -3.11 -7.00
CA ALA A 99 -3.01 -1.72 -7.40
C ALA A 99 -4.13 -1.60 -8.46
N ILE A 100 -4.18 -2.53 -9.43
CA ILE A 100 -5.25 -2.55 -10.43
C ILE A 100 -6.59 -2.94 -9.80
N ALA A 101 -6.61 -3.97 -8.95
CA ALA A 101 -7.84 -4.48 -8.34
C ALA A 101 -8.48 -3.46 -7.39
N PHE A 102 -7.69 -2.87 -6.49
CA PHE A 102 -8.17 -1.87 -5.52
C PHE A 102 -8.30 -0.48 -6.13
N GLY A 103 -7.46 -0.12 -7.11
CA GLY A 103 -7.58 1.13 -7.85
C GLY A 103 -8.92 1.24 -8.61
N GLY A 104 -9.51 0.11 -9.01
CA GLY A 104 -10.87 0.09 -9.56
C GLY A 104 -11.95 0.53 -8.57
N LEU A 105 -11.75 0.35 -7.26
CA LEU A 105 -12.71 0.74 -6.22
C LEU A 105 -12.77 2.27 -6.01
N ILE A 106 -11.75 3.01 -6.46
CA ILE A 106 -11.77 4.49 -6.45
C ILE A 106 -12.90 5.03 -7.35
N PHE A 107 -13.40 4.24 -8.30
CA PHE A 107 -14.55 4.59 -9.14
C PHE A 107 -15.90 4.18 -8.55
N ALA A 108 -15.93 3.63 -7.34
CA ALA A 108 -17.18 3.38 -6.65
C ALA A 108 -17.83 4.70 -6.22
N SER A 109 -19.14 4.80 -6.45
CA SER A 109 -19.97 5.91 -5.97
C SER A 109 -20.17 5.88 -4.45
N GLU A 110 -19.94 4.73 -3.82
CA GLU A 110 -20.06 4.57 -2.37
C GLU A 110 -18.79 5.05 -1.67
N LEU A 111 -18.92 6.05 -0.78
CA LEU A 111 -17.80 6.72 -0.10
C LEU A 111 -16.88 5.73 0.62
N LEU A 112 -17.44 4.71 1.28
CA LEU A 112 -16.67 3.70 2.00
C LEU A 112 -15.75 2.90 1.05
N LEU A 113 -16.26 2.46 -0.09
CA LEU A 113 -15.49 1.69 -1.08
C LEU A 113 -14.45 2.57 -1.78
N ASN A 114 -14.82 3.83 -2.03
CA ASN A 114 -13.94 4.82 -2.63
C ASN A 114 -12.71 5.10 -1.74
N GLN A 115 -12.95 5.46 -0.47
CA GLN A 115 -11.89 5.72 0.53
C GLN A 115 -11.01 4.50 0.76
N PHE A 116 -11.62 3.32 0.87
CA PHE A 116 -10.88 2.07 1.04
C PHE A 116 -9.99 1.74 -0.17
N GLY A 117 -10.52 1.92 -1.39
CA GLY A 117 -9.77 1.75 -2.62
C GLY A 117 -8.60 2.73 -2.74
N PHE A 118 -8.83 3.99 -2.36
CA PHE A 118 -7.82 5.04 -2.38
C PHE A 118 -6.67 4.75 -1.41
N ASP A 119 -6.99 4.41 -0.16
CA ASP A 119 -5.98 4.12 0.88
C ASP A 119 -5.03 2.99 0.46
N ILE A 120 -5.54 1.93 -0.15
CA ILE A 120 -4.74 0.78 -0.59
C ILE A 120 -3.99 1.09 -1.88
N PHE A 121 -4.57 1.87 -2.78
CA PHE A 121 -3.91 2.24 -4.04
C PHE A 121 -2.69 3.14 -3.82
N VAL A 122 -2.73 3.99 -2.78
CA VAL A 122 -1.64 4.92 -2.42
C VAL A 122 -0.50 4.21 -1.67
N ALA A 123 -0.80 3.12 -0.97
CA ALA A 123 0.15 2.36 -0.15
C ALA A 123 1.13 1.52 -0.98
#